data_AF-A0AAW5SSZ4-F1
#
_entry.id   AF-A0AAW5SSZ4-F1
#
_cell.length_a   1.000
_cell.length_b   1.000
_cell.length_c   1.000
_cell.angle_alpha   90.00
_cell.angle_beta   90.00
_cell.angle_gamma   90.00
#
_symmetry.space_group_name_H-M   'P 1'
#
loop_
_entity.id
_entity.type
_entity.pdbx_description
1 polymer ?
#
loop_
_entity_poly.entity_id
_entity_poly.type
_entity_poly.pdbx_seq_one_letter_code
_entity_poly.pdbx_strand_id
1 'polypeptide(L)'
;MTTTAPYSKEQAKSHDALLAEATKALRAASDRLDSARNSAHRAAGDRTGYRGGRRHATWGMSEPEVSQRLDELAGGTGPAATAAQRALDAIANAKRAQAEAHAEVLRLDDVWRERGMWSRFFMVPGGHIHSSTGCHTLRTTTWISWLPELSGESEAEAVAAHGSVLCTHCFPSAPVEWTTKAPKPTDPNVCSGWGKYVPDANLRLYSPRGTCPDCGQTVSVTSRANARKHAPPQARK
;
A
#
# COMPACT_ATOMS: atom_id res chain seq x y z
N MET A 1 -13.13 -8.61 -39.08
CA MET A 1 -13.01 -8.34 -37.63
C MET A 1 -12.00 -9.33 -37.09
N THR A 2 -10.78 -8.88 -36.83
CA THR A 2 -9.70 -9.75 -36.35
C THR A 2 -9.99 -10.05 -34.88
N THR A 3 -10.39 -11.28 -34.57
CA THR A 3 -10.56 -11.75 -33.19
C THR A 3 -9.19 -11.76 -32.53
N THR A 4 -8.83 -10.67 -31.86
CA THR A 4 -7.65 -10.64 -30.99
C THR A 4 -7.86 -11.68 -29.91
N ALA A 5 -6.96 -12.66 -29.82
CA ALA A 5 -7.00 -13.68 -28.78
C ALA A 5 -7.10 -13.02 -27.38
N PRO A 6 -7.88 -13.60 -26.45
CA PRO A 6 -8.02 -13.05 -25.11
C PRO A 6 -6.66 -12.95 -24.41
N TYR A 7 -6.44 -11.85 -23.70
CA TYR A 7 -5.21 -11.63 -22.93
C TYR A 7 -5.16 -12.65 -21.79
N SER A 8 -4.14 -13.51 -21.76
CA SER A 8 -4.06 -14.58 -20.77
C SER A 8 -3.75 -14.05 -19.37
N LYS A 9 -4.01 -14.86 -18.32
CA LYS A 9 -3.64 -14.50 -16.94
C LYS A 9 -2.14 -14.26 -16.81
N GLU A 10 -1.31 -15.10 -17.42
CA GLU A 10 0.14 -14.94 -17.40
C GLU A 10 0.57 -13.62 -18.06
N GLN A 11 -0.05 -13.27 -19.19
CA GLN A 11 0.19 -11.98 -19.83
C GLN A 11 -0.23 -10.81 -18.93
N ALA A 12 -1.40 -10.90 -18.29
CA ALA A 12 -1.89 -9.90 -17.34
C ALA A 12 -0.90 -9.70 -16.18
N LYS A 13 -0.42 -10.80 -15.58
CA LYS A 13 0.55 -10.79 -14.48
C LYS A 13 1.87 -10.16 -14.89
N SER A 14 2.41 -10.54 -16.05
CA SER A 14 3.64 -9.95 -16.58
C SER A 14 3.47 -8.46 -16.91
N HIS A 15 2.33 -8.07 -17.48
CA HIS A 15 2.04 -6.68 -17.84
C HIS A 15 1.91 -5.79 -16.61
N ASP A 16 1.14 -6.22 -15.61
CA ASP A 16 0.98 -5.43 -14.39
C ASP A 16 2.25 -5.43 -13.54
N ALA A 17 3.16 -6.39 -13.71
CA ALA A 17 4.50 -6.31 -13.13
C ALA A 17 5.31 -5.16 -13.75
N LEU A 18 5.24 -4.99 -15.08
CA LEU A 18 5.84 -3.83 -15.76
C LEU A 18 5.19 -2.52 -15.28
N LEU A 19 3.86 -2.48 -15.17
CA LEU A 19 3.14 -1.31 -14.69
C LEU A 19 3.47 -0.99 -13.22
N ALA A 20 3.67 -2.00 -12.38
CA ALA A 20 4.09 -1.82 -11.00
C ALA A 20 5.46 -1.15 -10.93
N GLU A 21 6.43 -1.59 -11.74
CA GLU A 21 7.75 -0.95 -11.82
C GLU A 21 7.67 0.47 -12.41
N ALA A 22 6.88 0.69 -13.45
CA ALA A 22 6.66 2.02 -14.02
C ALA A 22 6.02 2.97 -12.99
N THR A 23 5.07 2.50 -12.19
CA THR A 23 4.44 3.28 -11.11
C THR A 23 5.45 3.62 -10.00
N LYS A 24 6.33 2.68 -9.62
CA LYS A 24 7.43 2.96 -8.69
C LYS A 24 8.39 4.02 -9.25
N ALA A 25 8.73 3.94 -10.54
CA ALA A 25 9.57 4.92 -11.21
C ALA A 25 8.92 6.31 -11.25
N LEU A 26 7.62 6.40 -11.55
CA LEU A 26 6.85 7.64 -11.49
C LEU A 26 6.83 8.23 -10.08
N ARG A 27 6.66 7.39 -9.06
CA ARG A 27 6.69 7.83 -7.66
C ARG A 27 8.05 8.42 -7.30
N ALA A 28 9.14 7.70 -7.61
CA ALA A 28 10.50 8.19 -7.38
C ALA A 28 10.79 9.49 -8.15
N ALA A 29 10.30 9.63 -9.39
CA ALA A 29 10.41 10.86 -10.15
C ALA A 29 9.65 12.03 -9.52
N SER A 30 8.45 11.77 -8.98
CA SER A 30 7.65 12.77 -8.26
C SER A 30 8.34 13.21 -6.96
N ASP A 31 8.87 12.26 -6.17
CA ASP A 31 9.63 12.58 -4.95
C ASP A 31 10.90 13.40 -5.26
N ARG A 32 11.58 13.12 -6.39
CA ARG A 32 12.70 13.95 -6.88
C ARG A 32 12.27 15.36 -7.25
N LEU A 33 11.12 15.53 -7.89
CA LEU A 33 10.59 16.86 -8.21
C LEU A 33 10.28 17.65 -6.94
N ASP A 34 9.65 17.03 -5.95
CA ASP A 34 9.36 17.68 -4.67
C ASP A 34 10.64 18.06 -3.91
N SER A 35 11.68 17.21 -3.97
CA SER A 35 13.00 17.55 -3.43
C SER A 35 13.68 18.71 -4.18
N ALA A 36 13.58 18.73 -5.51
CA ALA A 36 14.11 19.83 -6.33
C ALA A 36 13.40 21.14 -6.02
N ARG A 37 12.07 21.12 -5.87
CA ARG A 37 11.26 22.28 -5.43
C ARG A 37 11.70 22.80 -4.07
N ASN A 38 11.81 21.92 -3.07
CA ASN A 38 12.30 22.31 -1.74
C ASN A 38 13.71 22.93 -1.79
N SER A 39 14.57 22.44 -2.68
CA SER A 39 15.92 22.99 -2.88
C SER A 39 15.88 24.35 -3.57
N ALA A 40 14.98 24.53 -4.54
CA ALA A 40 14.74 25.79 -5.23
C ALA A 40 14.25 26.89 -4.29
N HIS A 41 13.31 26.59 -3.38
CA HIS A 41 12.90 27.53 -2.33
C HIS A 41 14.10 28.03 -1.51
N ARG A 42 14.98 27.11 -1.06
CA ARG A 42 16.19 27.49 -0.31
C ARG A 42 17.15 28.34 -1.14
N ALA A 43 17.36 27.99 -2.41
CA ALA A 43 18.22 28.73 -3.32
C ALA A 43 17.69 30.15 -3.61
N ALA A 44 16.36 30.32 -3.64
CA ALA A 44 15.70 31.62 -3.75
C ALA A 44 15.76 32.45 -2.45
N GLY A 45 16.30 31.88 -1.36
CA GLY A 45 16.35 32.51 -0.04
C GLY A 45 15.03 32.45 0.74
N ASP A 46 14.06 31.65 0.30
CA ASP A 46 12.79 31.46 0.99
C ASP A 46 12.97 30.68 2.30
N ARG A 47 12.04 30.90 3.23
CA ARG A 47 12.05 30.28 4.56
C ARG A 47 10.67 29.74 4.90
N THR A 48 10.68 28.51 5.44
CA THR A 48 9.47 27.92 5.99
C THR A 48 9.02 28.64 7.26
N GLY A 49 7.71 28.70 7.48
CA GLY A 49 7.14 29.27 8.70
C GLY A 49 5.67 28.89 8.87
N TYR A 50 5.16 29.04 10.09
CA TYR A 50 3.74 28.86 10.40
C TYR A 50 2.98 30.13 10.04
N ARG A 51 2.33 30.15 8.87
CA ARG A 51 1.62 31.33 8.35
C ARG A 51 0.11 31.10 8.37
N GLY A 52 -0.66 32.13 8.70
CA GLY A 52 -2.13 32.10 8.63
C GLY A 52 -2.80 31.04 9.51
N GLY A 53 -2.23 30.72 10.69
CA GLY A 53 -2.79 29.72 11.60
C GLY A 53 -2.66 28.27 11.14
N ARG A 54 -1.85 28.00 10.10
CA ARG A 54 -1.61 26.63 9.63
C ARG A 54 -0.88 25.80 10.69
N ARG A 55 -1.28 24.53 10.81
CA ARG A 55 -0.70 23.55 11.75
C ARG A 55 0.69 23.07 11.36
N HIS A 56 1.12 23.35 10.13
CA HIS A 56 2.40 22.91 9.57
C HIS A 56 3.13 24.08 8.94
N ALA A 57 4.46 24.09 9.08
CA ALA A 57 5.29 25.10 8.45
C ALA A 57 5.22 24.96 6.92
N THR A 58 5.02 26.08 6.24
CA THR A 58 4.95 26.15 4.77
C THR A 58 5.98 27.13 4.24
N TRP A 59 6.41 26.92 3.01
CA TRP A 59 7.20 27.89 2.26
C TRP A 59 6.48 29.24 2.16
N GLY A 60 7.27 30.33 2.10
CA GLY A 60 6.74 31.69 2.09
C GLY A 60 6.36 32.16 0.70
N MET A 61 7.10 31.71 -0.31
CA MET A 61 6.87 32.02 -1.72
C MET A 61 6.01 30.93 -2.37
N SER A 62 5.25 31.30 -3.38
CA SER A 62 4.63 30.40 -4.34
C SER A 62 5.65 29.89 -5.37
N GLU A 63 5.33 28.82 -6.10
CA GLU A 63 6.23 28.32 -7.15
C GLU A 63 6.59 29.38 -8.22
N PRO A 64 5.66 30.18 -8.76
CA PRO A 64 6.00 31.23 -9.72
C PRO A 64 6.97 32.27 -9.15
N GLU A 65 6.77 32.69 -7.90
CA GLU A 65 7.66 33.66 -7.22
C GLU A 65 9.07 33.08 -7.04
N VAL A 66 9.19 31.79 -6.69
CA VAL A 66 10.49 31.11 -6.60
C VAL A 66 11.17 31.07 -7.97
N SER A 67 10.46 30.69 -9.03
CA SER A 67 11.03 30.64 -10.38
C SER A 67 11.54 32.01 -10.82
N GLN A 68 10.71 33.05 -10.70
CA GLN A 68 11.11 34.42 -11.01
C GLN A 68 12.36 34.84 -10.23
N ARG A 69 12.39 34.55 -8.91
CA ARG A 69 13.52 34.91 -8.07
C ARG A 69 14.81 34.18 -8.47
N LEU A 70 14.71 32.92 -8.88
CA LEU A 70 15.85 32.15 -9.35
C LEU A 70 16.36 32.68 -10.70
N ASP A 71 15.48 33.07 -11.62
CA ASP A 71 15.86 33.65 -12.91
C ASP A 71 16.63 34.97 -12.71
N GLU A 72 16.15 35.85 -11.81
CA GLU A 72 16.85 37.08 -11.44
C GLU A 72 18.26 36.80 -10.88
N LEU A 73 18.38 35.82 -9.99
CA LEU A 73 19.66 35.44 -9.38
C LEU A 73 20.60 34.82 -10.42
N ALA A 74 20.07 34.00 -11.32
CA ALA A 74 20.85 33.31 -12.36
C ALA A 74 21.46 34.29 -13.38
N GLY A 75 20.82 35.45 -13.61
CA GLY A 75 21.37 36.53 -14.45
C GLY A 75 22.55 37.30 -13.84
N GLY A 76 22.88 37.05 -12.57
CA GLY A 76 24.02 37.65 -11.87
C GLY A 76 25.33 36.89 -12.04
N THR A 77 26.28 37.17 -11.15
CA THR A 77 27.57 36.45 -11.08
C THR A 77 27.82 35.89 -9.68
N GLY A 78 28.72 34.90 -9.58
CA GLY A 78 29.13 34.31 -8.31
C GLY A 78 28.27 33.13 -7.82
N PRO A 79 28.49 32.67 -6.58
CA PRO A 79 27.92 31.42 -6.08
C PRO A 79 26.39 31.36 -6.07
N ALA A 80 25.73 32.49 -5.81
CA ALA A 80 24.27 32.60 -5.81
C ALA A 80 23.68 32.36 -7.21
N ALA A 81 24.27 32.96 -8.25
CA ALA A 81 23.86 32.73 -9.64
C ALA A 81 24.02 31.26 -10.04
N THR A 82 25.17 30.65 -9.71
CA THR A 82 25.42 29.23 -9.98
C THR A 82 24.47 28.31 -9.19
N ALA A 83 24.10 28.66 -7.96
CA ALA A 83 23.14 27.89 -7.18
C ALA A 83 21.73 28.00 -7.76
N ALA A 84 21.33 29.19 -8.21
CA ALA A 84 20.04 29.43 -8.83
C ALA A 84 19.89 28.66 -10.15
N GLN A 85 20.89 28.74 -11.03
CA GLN A 85 20.89 27.97 -12.28
C GLN A 85 20.78 26.46 -12.03
N ARG A 86 21.56 25.93 -11.08
CA ARG A 86 21.49 24.51 -10.71
C ARG A 86 20.10 24.11 -10.19
N ALA A 87 19.42 24.97 -9.45
CA ALA A 87 18.07 24.70 -8.97
C ALA A 87 17.04 24.68 -10.11
N LEU A 88 17.14 25.61 -11.06
CA LEU A 88 16.30 25.65 -12.27
C LEU A 88 16.52 24.37 -13.11
N ASP A 89 17.77 24.01 -13.36
CA ASP A 89 18.12 22.80 -14.11
C ASP A 89 17.60 21.55 -13.40
N ALA A 90 17.72 21.47 -12.07
CA ALA A 90 17.22 20.36 -11.28
C ALA A 90 15.70 20.22 -11.38
N ILE A 91 14.94 21.32 -11.32
CA ILE A 91 13.48 21.31 -11.53
C ILE A 91 13.16 20.84 -12.95
N ALA A 92 13.80 21.42 -13.97
CA ALA A 92 13.53 21.07 -15.37
C ALA A 92 13.80 19.59 -15.65
N ASN A 93 14.92 19.07 -15.16
CA ASN A 93 15.29 17.67 -15.28
C ASN A 93 14.31 16.76 -14.53
N ALA A 94 13.90 17.12 -13.31
CA ALA A 94 12.94 16.33 -12.55
C ALA A 94 11.54 16.32 -13.17
N LYS A 95 11.07 17.47 -13.70
CA LYS A 95 9.80 17.56 -14.43
C LYS A 95 9.80 16.68 -15.68
N ARG A 96 10.89 16.69 -16.47
CA ARG A 96 11.04 15.82 -17.64
C ARG A 96 10.99 14.35 -17.25
N ALA A 97 11.77 13.94 -16.24
CA ALA A 97 11.77 12.56 -15.76
C ALA A 97 10.40 12.11 -15.23
N GLN A 98 9.66 13.00 -14.56
CA GLN A 98 8.29 12.71 -14.11
C GLN A 98 7.34 12.55 -15.30
N ALA A 99 7.42 13.43 -16.30
CA ALA A 99 6.59 13.36 -17.50
C ALA A 99 6.84 12.07 -18.30
N GLU A 100 8.10 11.68 -18.49
CA GLU A 100 8.49 10.44 -19.15
C GLU A 100 7.96 9.21 -18.40
N ALA A 101 8.15 9.15 -17.07
CA ALA A 101 7.64 8.04 -16.27
C ALA A 101 6.11 7.98 -16.27
N HIS A 102 5.43 9.13 -16.30
CA HIS A 102 3.98 9.19 -16.37
C HIS A 102 3.46 8.72 -17.73
N ALA A 103 4.11 9.11 -18.83
CA ALA A 103 3.78 8.65 -20.17
C ALA A 103 3.90 7.12 -20.30
N GLU A 104 4.91 6.51 -19.68
CA GLU A 104 5.06 5.06 -19.66
C GLU A 104 3.93 4.35 -18.90
N VAL A 105 3.53 4.89 -17.75
CA VAL A 105 2.37 4.40 -17.00
C VAL A 105 1.10 4.46 -17.86
N LEU A 106 0.85 5.59 -18.52
CA LEU A 106 -0.32 5.75 -19.41
C LEU A 106 -0.29 4.76 -20.57
N ARG A 107 0.86 4.61 -21.23
CA ARG A 107 1.05 3.67 -22.34
C ARG A 107 0.75 2.23 -21.92
N LEU A 108 1.18 1.82 -20.74
CA LEU A 108 0.89 0.49 -20.20
C LEU A 108 -0.59 0.37 -19.78
N ASP A 109 -1.20 1.43 -19.26
CA ASP A 109 -2.63 1.44 -18.92
C ASP A 109 -3.54 1.37 -20.15
N ASP A 110 -3.14 1.97 -21.27
CA ASP A 110 -3.86 1.88 -22.55
C ASP A 110 -3.98 0.44 -23.05
N VAL A 111 -2.92 -0.36 -22.92
CA VAL A 111 -2.98 -1.79 -23.26
C VAL A 111 -4.01 -2.52 -22.40
N TRP A 112 -4.10 -2.18 -21.10
CA TRP A 112 -5.12 -2.77 -20.23
C TRP A 112 -6.53 -2.40 -20.68
N ARG A 113 -6.76 -1.13 -21.08
CA ARG A 113 -8.05 -0.66 -21.62
C ARG A 113 -8.43 -1.38 -22.92
N GLU A 114 -7.49 -1.50 -23.85
CA GLU A 114 -7.70 -2.10 -25.17
C GLU A 114 -7.89 -3.63 -25.12
N ARG A 115 -7.34 -4.30 -24.10
CA ARG A 115 -7.34 -5.76 -23.97
C ARG A 115 -8.44 -6.30 -23.06
N GLY A 116 -9.48 -5.51 -22.82
CA GLY A 116 -10.67 -5.93 -22.08
C GLY A 116 -10.57 -5.79 -20.56
N MET A 117 -9.63 -4.99 -20.06
CA MET A 117 -9.55 -4.55 -18.67
C MET A 117 -9.57 -5.70 -17.66
N TRP A 118 -8.53 -6.55 -17.68
CA TRP A 118 -8.41 -7.64 -16.71
C TRP A 118 -8.42 -7.14 -15.25
N SER A 119 -8.79 -8.01 -14.32
CA SER A 119 -8.85 -7.69 -12.89
C SER A 119 -7.48 -7.31 -12.33
N ARG A 120 -7.45 -6.28 -11.49
CA ARG A 120 -6.25 -5.76 -10.85
C ARG A 120 -6.40 -5.78 -9.35
N PHE A 121 -5.28 -5.94 -8.64
CA PHE A 121 -5.27 -6.07 -7.20
C PHE A 121 -4.20 -5.18 -6.58
N PHE A 122 -4.58 -4.56 -5.47
CA PHE A 122 -3.85 -3.47 -4.86
C PHE A 122 -3.80 -3.66 -3.35
N MET A 123 -2.61 -3.68 -2.76
CA MET A 123 -2.43 -3.78 -1.32
C MET A 123 -2.16 -2.41 -0.69
N VAL A 124 -2.86 -2.10 0.39
CA VAL A 124 -2.59 -0.89 1.20
C VAL A 124 -1.76 -1.22 2.43
N PRO A 125 -1.10 -0.23 3.07
CA PRO A 125 -0.51 -0.39 4.40
C PRO A 125 -1.51 -1.02 5.37
N GLY A 126 -1.10 -2.10 6.03
CA GLY A 126 -2.00 -2.92 6.84
C GLY A 126 -2.53 -4.17 6.13
N GLY A 127 -2.19 -4.39 4.86
CA GLY A 127 -2.35 -5.68 4.18
C GLY A 127 -3.69 -5.91 3.49
N HIS A 128 -4.64 -4.97 3.59
CA HIS A 128 -5.95 -5.09 2.95
C HIS A 128 -5.83 -4.97 1.42
N ILE A 129 -6.59 -5.79 0.68
CA ILE A 129 -6.49 -5.88 -0.78
C ILE A 129 -7.73 -5.28 -1.45
N HIS A 130 -7.52 -4.43 -2.45
CA HIS A 130 -8.54 -3.70 -3.21
C HIS A 130 -8.48 -4.07 -4.70
N SER A 131 -9.62 -3.98 -5.39
CA SER A 131 -9.70 -4.14 -6.85
C SER A 131 -9.44 -2.84 -7.63
N SER A 132 -9.42 -1.70 -6.91
CA SER A 132 -9.25 -0.37 -7.49
C SER A 132 -8.57 0.57 -6.53
N THR A 133 -7.76 1.48 -7.07
CA THR A 133 -7.15 2.60 -6.34
C THR A 133 -8.16 3.71 -6.01
N GLY A 134 -9.36 3.67 -6.60
CA GLY A 134 -10.44 4.64 -6.38
C GLY A 134 -11.54 4.17 -5.41
N CYS A 135 -11.32 3.12 -4.62
CA CYS A 135 -12.30 2.67 -3.64
C CYS A 135 -12.58 3.78 -2.60
N HIS A 136 -13.85 4.06 -2.30
CA HIS A 136 -14.25 5.13 -1.39
C HIS A 136 -13.77 4.95 0.06
N THR A 137 -13.35 3.74 0.44
CA THR A 137 -12.74 3.46 1.74
C THR A 137 -11.27 3.90 1.80
N LEU A 138 -10.66 4.19 0.64
CA LEU A 138 -9.32 4.72 0.53
C LEU A 138 -9.32 6.25 0.61
N ARG A 139 -8.27 6.80 1.22
CA ARG A 139 -7.98 8.22 1.14
C ARG A 139 -7.10 8.46 -0.08
N THR A 140 -7.15 9.65 -0.64
CA THR A 140 -6.26 10.07 -1.74
C THR A 140 -4.77 9.99 -1.37
N THR A 141 -4.46 10.02 -0.08
CA THR A 141 -3.10 9.90 0.47
C THR A 141 -2.73 8.47 0.83
N THR A 142 -3.63 7.49 0.69
CA THR A 142 -3.33 6.10 1.01
C THR A 142 -2.28 5.59 0.04
N TRP A 143 -1.17 5.07 0.57
CA TRP A 143 -0.17 4.40 -0.25
C TRP A 143 -0.70 3.07 -0.74
N ILE A 144 -0.39 2.72 -1.98
CA ILE A 144 -0.90 1.51 -2.63
C ILE A 144 0.26 0.81 -3.32
N SER A 145 0.34 -0.50 -3.13
CA SER A 145 1.25 -1.40 -3.84
C SER A 145 0.46 -2.29 -4.79
N TRP A 146 1.00 -2.52 -5.98
CA TRP A 146 0.47 -3.49 -6.93
C TRP A 146 0.66 -4.93 -6.43
N LEU A 147 -0.27 -5.82 -6.79
CA LEU A 147 -0.16 -7.28 -6.63
C LEU A 147 -0.25 -7.96 -8.00
N PRO A 148 0.80 -7.86 -8.85
CA PRO A 148 0.75 -8.36 -10.22
C PRO A 148 0.44 -9.85 -10.32
N GLU A 149 0.84 -10.65 -9.34
CA GLU A 149 0.64 -12.10 -9.28
C GLU A 149 -0.83 -12.53 -9.26
N LEU A 150 -1.75 -11.62 -8.91
CA LEU A 150 -3.20 -11.83 -8.90
C LEU A 150 -3.89 -11.26 -10.15
N SER A 151 -3.14 -10.65 -11.08
CA SER A 151 -3.75 -9.99 -12.23
C SER A 151 -4.46 -10.99 -13.13
N GLY A 152 -5.70 -10.66 -13.52
CA GLY A 152 -6.56 -11.55 -14.30
C GLY A 152 -7.21 -12.68 -13.50
N GLU A 153 -6.98 -12.80 -12.19
CA GLU A 153 -7.72 -13.74 -11.34
C GLU A 153 -9.17 -13.29 -11.15
N SER A 154 -10.09 -14.25 -11.11
CA SER A 154 -11.49 -13.97 -10.81
C SER A 154 -11.67 -13.61 -9.33
N GLU A 155 -12.80 -12.97 -9.00
CA GLU A 155 -13.15 -12.69 -7.59
C GLU A 155 -13.19 -13.97 -6.75
N ALA A 156 -13.75 -15.06 -7.28
CA ALA A 156 -13.84 -16.33 -6.56
C ALA A 156 -12.44 -16.91 -6.23
N GLU A 157 -11.51 -16.84 -7.19
CA GLU A 157 -10.12 -17.27 -6.98
C GLU A 157 -9.41 -16.39 -5.95
N ALA A 158 -9.59 -15.07 -6.03
CA ALA A 158 -9.03 -14.13 -5.08
C ALA A 158 -9.59 -14.36 -3.66
N VAL A 159 -10.90 -14.54 -3.52
CA VAL A 159 -11.56 -14.81 -2.23
C VAL A 159 -11.12 -16.13 -1.65
N ALA A 160 -10.98 -17.18 -2.46
CA ALA A 160 -10.44 -18.46 -2.01
C ALA A 160 -9.00 -18.32 -1.48
N ALA A 161 -8.17 -17.51 -2.13
CA ALA A 161 -6.76 -17.33 -1.74
C ALA A 161 -6.55 -16.39 -0.55
N HIS A 162 -7.32 -15.29 -0.47
CA HIS A 162 -7.06 -14.18 0.44
C HIS A 162 -8.16 -13.94 1.49
N GLY A 163 -9.36 -14.46 1.26
CA GLY A 163 -10.47 -14.41 2.20
C GLY A 163 -10.75 -13.01 2.74
N SER A 164 -10.78 -12.90 4.07
CA SER A 164 -11.04 -11.68 4.85
C SER A 164 -10.03 -10.54 4.67
N VAL A 165 -8.92 -10.78 3.96
CA VAL A 165 -7.94 -9.74 3.63
C VAL A 165 -8.46 -8.84 2.51
N LEU A 166 -9.39 -9.32 1.70
CA LEU A 166 -9.99 -8.54 0.62
C LEU A 166 -10.97 -7.50 1.17
N CYS A 167 -11.03 -6.35 0.51
CA CYS A 167 -12.01 -5.33 0.80
C CYS A 167 -13.40 -5.77 0.37
N THR A 168 -14.30 -5.90 1.34
CA THR A 168 -15.70 -6.30 1.12
C THR A 168 -16.47 -5.33 0.21
N HIS A 169 -16.02 -4.08 0.09
CA HIS A 169 -16.56 -3.13 -0.89
C HIS A 169 -16.05 -3.36 -2.32
N CYS A 170 -14.84 -3.89 -2.46
CA CYS A 170 -14.25 -4.23 -3.76
C CYS A 170 -14.64 -5.65 -4.21
N PHE A 171 -14.88 -6.54 -3.24
CA PHE A 171 -15.14 -7.97 -3.43
C PHE A 171 -16.33 -8.35 -2.53
N PRO A 172 -17.58 -8.21 -3.02
CA PRO A 172 -18.77 -8.46 -2.22
C PRO A 172 -18.88 -9.87 -1.64
N SER A 173 -18.24 -10.86 -2.27
CA SER A 173 -18.19 -12.24 -1.76
C SER A 173 -17.11 -12.49 -0.71
N ALA A 174 -16.26 -11.49 -0.41
CA ALA A 174 -15.27 -11.61 0.65
C ALA A 174 -15.93 -11.71 2.04
N PRO A 175 -15.41 -12.55 2.95
CA PRO A 175 -15.89 -12.64 4.32
C PRO A 175 -15.86 -11.28 5.03
N VAL A 176 -16.92 -10.97 5.80
CA VAL A 176 -17.10 -9.67 6.49
C VAL A 176 -16.20 -9.53 7.73
N GLU A 177 -15.59 -10.63 8.19
CA GLU A 177 -14.59 -10.56 9.26
C GLU A 177 -13.39 -9.75 8.78
N TRP A 178 -13.05 -8.65 9.46
CA TRP A 178 -11.89 -7.84 9.09
C TRP A 178 -10.62 -8.47 9.65
N THR A 179 -9.73 -8.98 8.78
CA THR A 179 -8.38 -9.40 9.18
C THR A 179 -7.33 -8.83 8.23
N THR A 180 -6.24 -8.30 8.78
CA THR A 180 -5.06 -7.83 8.03
C THR A 180 -4.12 -8.97 7.62
N LYS A 181 -4.48 -10.21 7.97
CA LYS A 181 -3.71 -11.42 7.72
C LYS A 181 -4.60 -12.40 7.02
N ALA A 182 -4.04 -13.09 6.02
CA ALA A 182 -4.71 -14.22 5.40
C ALA A 182 -5.08 -15.23 6.49
N PRO A 183 -6.25 -15.88 6.39
CA PRO A 183 -6.60 -16.94 7.32
C PRO A 183 -5.46 -17.96 7.35
N LYS A 184 -4.99 -18.31 8.54
CA LYS A 184 -3.97 -19.34 8.67
C LYS A 184 -4.61 -20.68 8.27
N PRO A 185 -3.91 -21.55 7.51
CA PRO A 185 -4.36 -22.91 7.29
C PRO A 185 -4.66 -23.56 8.65
N THR A 186 -5.81 -24.22 8.76
CA THR A 186 -6.18 -24.96 9.97
C THR A 186 -5.18 -26.10 10.17
N ASP A 187 -4.35 -26.01 11.20
CA ASP A 187 -3.41 -27.07 11.58
C ASP A 187 -4.21 -28.21 12.26
N PRO A 188 -4.33 -29.40 11.64
CA PRO A 188 -5.14 -30.49 12.17
C PRO A 188 -4.65 -31.02 13.52
N ASN A 189 -3.42 -30.69 13.92
CA ASN A 189 -2.85 -31.05 15.22
C ASN A 189 -3.18 -30.05 16.34
N VAL A 190 -4.04 -29.06 16.09
CA VAL A 190 -4.37 -28.00 17.03
C VAL A 190 -5.86 -27.99 17.29
N CYS A 191 -6.22 -27.96 18.57
CA CYS A 191 -7.61 -27.80 18.97
C CYS A 191 -8.18 -26.47 18.45
N SER A 192 -9.42 -26.51 17.93
CA SER A 192 -10.17 -25.34 17.45
C SER A 192 -10.43 -24.28 18.54
N GLY A 193 -10.32 -24.66 19.82
CA GLY A 193 -10.41 -23.75 20.96
C GLY A 193 -9.11 -23.04 21.33
N TRP A 194 -8.03 -23.28 20.60
CA TRP A 194 -6.80 -22.53 20.79
C TRP A 194 -7.03 -21.01 20.58
N GLY A 195 -6.54 -20.20 21.51
CA GLY A 195 -6.63 -18.74 21.45
C GLY A 195 -7.94 -18.15 21.95
N LYS A 196 -8.98 -18.98 22.19
CA LYS A 196 -10.25 -18.53 22.77
C LYS A 196 -10.14 -18.28 24.27
N TYR A 197 -11.03 -17.42 24.77
CA TYR A 197 -11.14 -17.10 26.20
C TYR A 197 -11.64 -18.31 27.00
N VAL A 198 -11.01 -18.58 28.14
CA VAL A 198 -11.32 -19.69 29.04
C VAL A 198 -11.96 -19.14 30.32
N PRO A 199 -13.29 -19.27 30.51
CA PRO A 199 -14.01 -18.61 31.60
C PRO A 199 -13.62 -19.09 33.00
N ASP A 200 -13.24 -20.36 33.15
CA ASP A 200 -12.87 -20.99 34.42
C ASP A 200 -11.36 -20.90 34.73
N ALA A 201 -10.62 -20.09 33.96
CA ALA A 201 -9.17 -19.96 34.10
C ALA A 201 -8.77 -19.40 35.48
N ASN A 202 -7.97 -20.18 36.22
CA ASN A 202 -7.38 -19.72 37.46
C ASN A 202 -6.05 -19.01 37.20
N LEU A 203 -6.10 -17.68 37.10
CA LEU A 203 -4.93 -16.81 36.87
C LEU A 203 -4.03 -16.64 38.09
N ARG A 204 -4.42 -17.15 39.27
CA ARG A 204 -3.59 -17.06 40.50
C ARG A 204 -2.52 -18.15 40.57
N LEU A 205 -2.60 -19.16 39.71
CA LEU A 205 -1.59 -20.23 39.64
C LEU A 205 -0.30 -19.71 39.01
N TYR A 206 0.85 -20.21 39.49
CA TYR A 206 2.15 -19.98 38.85
C TYR A 206 2.17 -20.37 37.37
N SER A 207 1.41 -21.42 37.03
CA SER A 207 1.04 -21.75 35.65
C SER A 207 -0.48 -21.67 35.52
N PRO A 208 -1.03 -20.56 35.02
CA PRO A 208 -2.47 -20.40 34.83
C PRO A 208 -3.06 -21.51 33.96
N ARG A 209 -4.15 -22.14 34.41
CA ARG A 209 -4.87 -23.19 33.69
C ARG A 209 -6.38 -23.03 33.83
N GLY A 210 -7.12 -23.57 32.88
CA GLY A 210 -8.58 -23.70 32.90
C GLY A 210 -9.03 -24.79 31.92
N THR A 211 -10.33 -24.95 31.74
CA THR A 211 -10.93 -25.95 30.87
C THR A 211 -11.23 -25.34 29.51
N CYS A 212 -10.62 -25.89 28.46
CA CYS A 212 -10.88 -25.41 27.10
C CYS A 212 -12.38 -25.58 26.76
N PRO A 213 -13.08 -24.52 26.34
CA PRO A 213 -14.52 -24.58 26.10
C PRO A 213 -14.90 -25.47 24.90
N ASP A 214 -13.98 -25.71 23.97
CA ASP A 214 -14.24 -26.51 22.76
C ASP A 214 -13.92 -28.00 22.94
N CYS A 215 -12.84 -28.36 23.64
CA CYS A 215 -12.43 -29.77 23.79
C CYS A 215 -12.55 -30.34 25.20
N GLY A 216 -12.84 -29.51 26.21
CA GLY A 216 -12.98 -29.95 27.61
C GLY A 216 -11.68 -30.36 28.29
N GLN A 217 -10.51 -30.25 27.64
CA GLN A 217 -9.23 -30.55 28.27
C GLN A 217 -8.77 -29.42 29.20
N THR A 218 -8.07 -29.76 30.28
CA THR A 218 -7.35 -28.77 31.09
C THR A 218 -6.15 -28.25 30.31
N VAL A 219 -6.15 -26.95 30.03
CA VAL A 219 -5.14 -26.29 29.20
C VAL A 219 -4.48 -25.14 29.95
N SER A 220 -3.20 -24.92 29.67
CA SER A 220 -2.51 -23.71 30.11
C SER A 220 -3.06 -22.49 29.39
N VAL A 221 -3.24 -21.37 30.11
CA VAL A 221 -3.76 -20.13 29.55
C VAL A 221 -2.70 -19.02 29.54
N THR A 222 -2.98 -17.95 28.79
CA THR A 222 -2.21 -16.71 28.82
C THR A 222 -2.63 -15.85 30.02
N SER A 223 -1.91 -14.76 30.29
CA SER A 223 -2.28 -13.79 31.35
C SER A 223 -3.65 -13.13 31.12
N ARG A 224 -4.22 -13.24 29.92
CA ARG A 224 -5.57 -12.78 29.56
C ARG A 224 -6.62 -13.90 29.58
N ALA A 225 -6.30 -15.05 30.17
CA ALA A 225 -7.15 -16.25 30.21
C ALA A 225 -7.46 -16.87 28.83
N ASN A 226 -6.70 -16.56 27.77
CA ASN A 226 -6.86 -17.24 26.49
C ASN A 226 -6.10 -18.58 26.46
N ALA A 227 -6.70 -19.64 25.93
CA ALA A 227 -6.10 -20.97 25.81
C ALA A 227 -4.80 -20.96 24.97
N ARG A 228 -3.72 -21.56 25.47
CA ARG A 228 -2.47 -21.75 24.71
C ARG A 228 -2.58 -22.92 23.74
N LYS A 229 -1.65 -23.02 22.79
CA LYS A 229 -1.64 -24.05 21.73
C LYS A 229 -1.61 -25.42 22.39
N HIS A 230 -2.58 -26.28 22.05
CA HIS A 230 -2.72 -27.63 22.59
C HIS A 230 -3.33 -28.55 21.51
N ALA A 231 -3.09 -29.85 21.66
CA ALA A 231 -3.62 -30.87 20.76
C ALA A 231 -5.14 -31.05 20.94
N PRO A 232 -5.87 -31.48 19.91
CA PRO A 232 -7.26 -31.88 20.03
C PRO A 232 -7.41 -33.08 21.00
N PRO A 233 -8.62 -33.34 21.53
CA PRO A 233 -8.84 -34.42 22.47
C PRO A 233 -8.52 -35.76 21.79
N GLN A 234 -7.60 -36.53 22.36
CA GLN A 234 -7.36 -37.89 21.88
C GLN A 234 -8.61 -38.71 22.15
N ALA A 235 -9.14 -39.36 21.11
CA ALA A 235 -10.23 -40.32 21.28
C ALA A 235 -9.79 -41.36 22.31
N ARG A 236 -10.51 -41.46 23.43
CA ARG A 236 -10.30 -42.52 24.41
C ARG A 236 -10.56 -43.86 23.70
N LYS A 237 -9.56 -44.75 23.69
CA LYS A 237 -9.77 -46.17 23.44
C LYS A 237 -10.52 -46.80 24.61
#